data_AF-A0A0F8Z8C7-F1
#
_entry.id   AF-A0A0F8Z8C7-F1
#
_cell.length_a   1.000
_cell.length_b   1.000
_cell.length_c   1.000
_cell.angle_alpha   90.00
_cell.angle_beta   90.00
_cell.angle_gamma   90.00
#
_symmetry.space_group_name_H-M   'P 1'
#
loop_
_entity.id
_entity.type
_entity.pdbx_description
1 polymer ?
#
loop_
_entity_poly.entity_id
_entity_poly.type
_entity_poly.pdbx_seq_one_letter_code
_entity_poly.pdbx_strand_id
1 'polypeptide(L)'
;PSEFTVSVKTADFSDYEQKNIFVLPTGEPRVHLVRGSIEGEGAFYTKFSLDEKATYRVVNINVSLPSVFPAIQAWWAFDTRPWYSPWAVAATAIMNTSMLEYTGRVGGDSQRIELLRQKLSKASIQLAAQQFPSGAWGWYFLADATASDALPVVGGENLYYTTYVLRALAEIRKANLLVEDRVMLDAMKYILGSRNSQGLWSSKGAYFWEVFNEATDNALSAEIFEVLMLTATVLPTAEEFENDFTALNKKMINLLKSDPPEPMTVAAAVQGLSYYSEFKNDHSARELLQESIDYLITLKRRGYWEPHWYHAYGGMVELNARILGLLAEFDPQEYESYLREGMTWLLSTREAWGTWHNEIGTAN
;
A
#
# COMPACT_ATOMS: atom_id res chain seq x y z
N PRO A 1 -1.02 -6.20 34.05
CA PRO A 1 -0.09 -7.36 34.11
C PRO A 1 0.15 -7.73 35.57
N SER A 2 -0.20 -8.95 35.94
CA SER A 2 0.07 -9.47 37.29
C SER A 2 1.32 -10.33 37.21
N GLU A 3 2.38 -9.94 37.90
CA GLU A 3 3.58 -10.77 38.03
C GLU A 3 3.32 -11.86 39.07
N PHE A 4 3.58 -13.11 38.70
CA PHE A 4 3.50 -14.23 39.63
C PHE A 4 4.89 -14.86 39.77
N THR A 5 5.29 -15.11 41.02
CA THR A 5 6.53 -15.83 41.34
C THR A 5 6.16 -17.21 41.87
N VAL A 6 6.64 -18.25 41.21
CA VAL A 6 6.55 -19.62 41.73
C VAL A 6 7.93 -20.01 42.25
N SER A 7 8.01 -20.42 43.51
CA SER A 7 9.26 -20.84 44.15
C SER A 7 9.12 -22.22 44.75
N VAL A 8 10.15 -23.06 44.61
CA VAL A 8 10.28 -24.33 45.31
C VAL A 8 11.55 -24.29 46.14
N LYS A 9 11.43 -24.66 47.42
CA LYS A 9 12.55 -24.65 48.37
C LYS A 9 12.66 -26.02 49.04
N THR A 10 13.84 -26.62 48.96
CA THR A 10 14.19 -27.83 49.73
C THR A 10 15.25 -27.49 50.77
N ALA A 11 15.72 -28.48 51.54
CA ALA A 11 16.72 -28.28 52.59
C ALA A 11 18.07 -27.75 52.05
N ASP A 12 18.41 -28.12 50.80
CA ASP A 12 19.75 -27.87 50.24
C ASP A 12 19.75 -26.96 49.00
N PHE A 13 18.57 -26.66 48.40
CA PHE A 13 18.47 -25.81 47.21
C PHE A 13 17.23 -24.91 47.20
N SER A 14 17.38 -23.76 46.56
CA SER A 14 16.35 -22.74 46.34
C SER A 14 16.40 -22.33 44.87
N ASP A 15 15.31 -22.54 44.15
CA ASP A 15 15.16 -22.09 42.77
C ASP A 15 13.82 -21.34 42.61
N TYR A 16 13.83 -20.29 41.78
CA TYR A 16 12.64 -19.51 41.49
C TYR A 16 12.63 -19.07 40.02
N GLU A 17 11.46 -19.10 39.43
CA GLU A 17 11.23 -18.61 38.07
C GLU A 17 10.15 -17.51 38.11
N GLN A 18 10.48 -16.34 37.56
CA GLN A 18 9.54 -15.24 37.41
C GLN A 18 9.05 -15.21 35.97
N LYS A 19 7.74 -15.34 35.76
CA LYS A 19 7.13 -15.29 34.43
C LYS A 19 5.98 -14.30 34.40
N ASN A 20 5.86 -13.62 33.26
CA ASN A 20 4.69 -12.85 32.92
C ASN A 20 3.65 -13.76 32.28
N ILE A 21 2.46 -13.84 32.87
CA ILE A 21 1.33 -14.60 32.32
C ILE A 21 0.32 -13.59 31.76
N PHE A 22 0.01 -13.72 30.48
CA PHE A 22 -1.07 -12.96 29.86
C PHE A 22 -2.39 -13.69 30.10
N VAL A 23 -3.26 -13.11 30.93
CA VAL A 23 -4.61 -13.63 31.16
C VAL A 23 -5.53 -12.95 30.15
N LEU A 24 -5.96 -13.70 29.14
CA LEU A 24 -7.01 -13.25 28.22
C LEU A 24 -8.38 -13.51 28.88
N PRO A 25 -9.27 -12.51 28.93
CA PRO A 25 -10.62 -12.73 29.44
C PRO A 25 -11.38 -13.73 28.55
N THR A 26 -12.16 -14.61 29.16
CA THR A 26 -12.98 -15.59 28.45
C THR A 26 -14.23 -14.92 27.84
N GLY A 27 -14.57 -15.31 26.61
CA GLY A 27 -15.75 -14.82 25.88
C GLY A 27 -15.43 -14.16 24.54
N GLU A 28 -16.45 -13.90 23.72
CA GLU A 28 -16.31 -13.16 22.47
C GLU A 28 -16.31 -11.64 22.76
N PRO A 29 -15.27 -10.90 22.37
CA PRO A 29 -15.25 -9.46 22.55
C PRO A 29 -16.30 -8.80 21.67
N ARG A 30 -17.14 -7.94 22.26
CA ARG A 30 -18.09 -7.09 21.52
C ARG A 30 -17.52 -5.69 21.40
N VAL A 31 -17.32 -5.24 20.16
CA VAL A 31 -16.81 -3.90 19.85
C VAL A 31 -17.98 -3.00 19.47
N HIS A 32 -18.16 -1.90 20.19
CA HIS A 32 -19.05 -0.82 19.82
C HIS A 32 -18.21 0.37 19.37
N LEU A 33 -18.30 0.71 18.09
CA LEU A 33 -17.58 1.84 17.52
C LEU A 33 -18.53 3.02 17.32
N VAL A 34 -18.16 4.18 17.86
CA VAL A 34 -18.86 5.44 17.60
C VAL A 34 -17.85 6.44 17.05
N ARG A 35 -18.17 7.03 15.90
CA ARG A 35 -17.35 8.03 15.21
C ARG A 35 -18.08 9.36 15.15
N GLY A 36 -17.31 10.45 15.09
CA GLY A 36 -17.84 11.78 14.81
C GLY A 36 -16.72 12.79 14.61
N SER A 37 -17.08 13.96 14.09
CA SER A 37 -16.19 15.09 13.86
C SER A 37 -16.60 16.28 14.72
N ILE A 38 -15.63 17.14 15.01
CA ILE A 38 -15.84 18.45 15.64
C ILE A 38 -15.27 19.49 14.68
N GLU A 39 -16.06 20.50 14.36
CA GLU A 39 -15.60 21.69 13.62
C GLU A 39 -15.65 22.92 14.54
N GLY A 40 -14.58 23.73 14.52
CA GLY A 40 -14.48 24.94 15.34
C GLY A 40 -14.44 24.66 16.86
N GLU A 41 -15.11 25.50 17.65
CA GLU A 41 -15.19 25.39 19.12
C GLU A 41 -16.27 24.40 19.62
N GLY A 42 -16.77 23.53 18.74
CA GLY A 42 -17.82 22.56 19.08
C GLY A 42 -17.38 21.46 20.06
N ALA A 43 -18.35 20.70 20.56
CA ALA A 43 -18.10 19.50 21.36
C ALA A 43 -18.81 18.28 20.76
N PHE A 44 -18.11 17.15 20.71
CA PHE A 44 -18.69 15.88 20.29
C PHE A 44 -19.31 15.17 21.48
N TYR A 45 -20.62 14.94 21.41
CA TYR A 45 -21.36 14.18 22.41
C TYR A 45 -21.85 12.88 21.79
N THR A 46 -21.57 11.78 22.47
CA THR A 46 -22.10 10.46 22.09
C THR A 46 -22.54 9.67 23.32
N LYS A 47 -23.39 8.67 23.08
CA LYS A 47 -23.83 7.70 24.07
C LYS A 47 -23.58 6.31 23.50
N PHE A 48 -23.08 5.42 24.34
CA PHE A 48 -22.91 4.01 24.01
C PHE A 48 -23.65 3.16 25.04
N SER A 49 -24.24 2.08 24.57
CA SER A 49 -24.89 1.08 25.42
C SER A 49 -23.83 0.16 25.99
N LEU A 50 -23.81 0.01 27.32
CA LEU A 50 -22.92 -0.91 27.99
C LEU A 50 -23.56 -2.30 28.01
N ASP A 51 -22.79 -3.34 27.66
CA ASP A 51 -23.23 -4.71 27.92
C ASP A 51 -23.12 -4.98 29.43
N GLU A 52 -24.27 -5.12 30.08
CA GLU A 52 -24.37 -5.38 31.52
C GLU A 52 -23.70 -6.70 31.91
N LYS A 53 -23.61 -7.66 30.97
CA LYS A 53 -23.03 -8.98 31.20
C LYS A 53 -21.52 -9.06 30.94
N ALA A 54 -20.90 -7.99 30.47
CA ALA A 54 -19.47 -7.99 30.19
C ALA A 54 -18.63 -8.03 31.47
N THR A 55 -17.79 -9.07 31.61
CA THR A 55 -16.84 -9.24 32.72
C THR A 55 -15.75 -8.18 32.72
N TYR A 56 -15.34 -7.73 31.53
CA TYR A 56 -14.32 -6.69 31.34
C TYR A 56 -14.82 -5.66 30.33
N ARG A 57 -14.56 -4.38 30.63
CA ARG A 57 -14.95 -3.25 29.77
C ARG A 57 -13.72 -2.40 29.51
N VAL A 58 -13.42 -2.17 28.24
CA VAL A 58 -12.35 -1.26 27.81
C VAL A 58 -12.99 -0.19 26.96
N VAL A 59 -12.75 1.08 27.31
CA VAL A 59 -13.15 2.23 26.52
C VAL A 59 -11.88 2.85 25.97
N ASN A 60 -11.73 2.78 24.64
CA ASN A 60 -10.64 3.46 23.94
C ASN A 60 -11.22 4.73 23.30
N ILE A 61 -10.67 5.88 23.67
CA ILE A 61 -10.95 7.14 23.00
C ILE A 61 -9.79 7.41 22.06
N ASN A 62 -10.08 7.50 20.76
CA ASN A 62 -9.11 7.92 19.76
C ASN A 62 -9.50 9.30 19.24
N VAL A 63 -8.58 10.26 19.35
CA VAL A 63 -8.80 11.63 18.86
C VAL A 63 -7.80 11.88 17.74
N SER A 64 -8.32 11.92 16.52
CA SER A 64 -7.59 12.30 15.33
C SER A 64 -7.68 13.81 15.13
N LEU A 65 -6.67 14.56 15.57
CA LEU A 65 -6.61 16.01 15.32
C LEU A 65 -6.34 16.27 13.83
N PRO A 66 -7.05 17.18 13.14
CA PRO A 66 -6.82 17.48 11.72
C PRO A 66 -5.47 18.16 11.44
N SER A 67 -4.58 18.27 12.43
CA SER A 67 -3.24 18.80 12.25
C SER A 67 -2.30 17.72 11.68
N VAL A 68 -1.45 18.14 10.75
CA VAL A 68 -0.36 17.34 10.15
C VAL A 68 0.67 16.89 11.21
N PHE A 69 0.72 17.61 12.35
CA PHE A 69 1.75 17.48 13.37
C PHE A 69 1.79 16.12 14.12
N PRO A 70 0.69 15.52 14.60
CA PRO A 70 0.74 14.28 15.39
C PRO A 70 0.97 13.02 14.54
N ALA A 71 0.55 13.02 13.26
CA ALA A 71 0.69 11.84 12.38
C ALA A 71 2.16 11.55 12.05
N ILE A 72 2.98 12.60 11.95
CA ILE A 72 4.40 12.51 11.63
C ILE A 72 5.25 12.34 12.89
N GLN A 73 4.81 12.85 14.05
CA GLN A 73 5.57 12.78 15.30
C GLN A 73 5.73 11.37 15.86
N ALA A 74 5.02 10.36 15.36
CA ALA A 74 5.18 8.98 15.78
C ALA A 74 5.14 8.03 14.57
N TRP A 75 5.77 8.40 13.45
CA TRP A 75 5.87 7.54 12.26
C TRP A 75 6.39 6.12 12.59
N TRP A 76 7.22 5.98 13.63
CA TRP A 76 7.70 4.68 14.12
C TRP A 76 6.64 3.81 14.80
N ALA A 77 5.50 4.37 15.19
CA ALA A 77 4.38 3.65 15.79
C ALA A 77 3.54 2.90 14.75
N PHE A 78 3.72 3.19 13.46
CA PHE A 78 3.21 2.42 12.33
C PHE A 78 3.98 1.11 12.12
N ASP A 79 4.63 0.57 13.15
CA ASP A 79 5.29 -0.72 13.08
C ASP A 79 4.24 -1.85 12.98
N THR A 80 3.63 -1.96 11.81
CA THR A 80 2.85 -3.11 11.40
C THR A 80 3.84 -4.24 11.20
N ARG A 81 3.97 -5.11 12.21
CA ARG A 81 4.74 -6.35 12.06
C ARG A 81 4.27 -7.03 10.76
N PRO A 82 5.16 -7.34 9.81
CA PRO A 82 4.75 -7.97 8.57
C PRO A 82 4.17 -9.34 8.91
N TRP A 83 2.88 -9.51 8.62
CA TRP A 83 2.23 -10.81 8.58
C TRP A 83 2.81 -11.61 7.40
N TYR A 84 2.71 -12.94 7.48
CA TYR A 84 3.41 -13.91 6.62
C TYR A 84 3.17 -13.79 5.10
N SER A 85 2.18 -13.01 4.64
CA SER A 85 1.85 -12.90 3.21
C SER A 85 2.77 -11.91 2.48
N PRO A 86 3.15 -12.20 1.21
CA PRO A 86 3.90 -11.26 0.37
C PRO A 86 3.25 -9.87 0.29
N TRP A 87 1.92 -9.84 0.36
CA TRP A 87 1.10 -8.64 0.38
C TRP A 87 1.39 -7.69 1.54
N ALA A 88 1.31 -8.21 2.77
CA ALA A 88 1.52 -7.40 3.96
C ALA A 88 2.97 -6.90 4.03
N VAL A 89 3.92 -7.72 3.55
CA VAL A 89 5.33 -7.33 3.42
C VAL A 89 5.49 -6.20 2.40
N ALA A 90 4.88 -6.31 1.22
CA ALA A 90 4.93 -5.30 0.17
C ALA A 90 4.33 -3.96 0.63
N ALA A 91 3.13 -3.98 1.24
CA ALA A 91 2.47 -2.78 1.75
C ALA A 91 3.32 -2.09 2.84
N THR A 92 3.83 -2.87 3.80
CA THR A 92 4.71 -2.35 4.86
C THR A 92 6.00 -1.78 4.28
N ALA A 93 6.54 -2.39 3.21
CA ALA A 93 7.73 -1.89 2.54
C ALA A 93 7.49 -0.53 1.86
N ILE A 94 6.39 -0.38 1.10
CA ILE A 94 6.02 0.89 0.46
C ILE A 94 5.84 2.01 1.51
N MET A 95 5.17 1.71 2.62
CA MET A 95 5.04 2.67 3.72
C MET A 95 6.41 3.06 4.30
N ASN A 96 7.28 2.08 4.58
CA ASN A 96 8.61 2.32 5.14
C ASN A 96 9.53 3.07 4.17
N THR A 97 9.41 2.89 2.86
CA THR A 97 10.16 3.69 1.87
C THR A 97 9.73 5.14 1.88
N SER A 98 8.43 5.41 1.96
CA SER A 98 7.90 6.79 2.08
C SER A 98 8.35 7.46 3.39
N MET A 99 8.40 6.73 4.50
CA MET A 99 8.96 7.23 5.77
C MET A 99 10.46 7.52 5.66
N LEU A 100 11.22 6.65 4.98
CA LEU A 100 12.64 6.85 4.77
C LEU A 100 12.91 8.09 3.89
N GLU A 101 12.13 8.28 2.82
CA GLU A 101 12.21 9.48 1.98
C GLU A 101 11.88 10.74 2.77
N TYR A 102 10.79 10.72 3.54
CA TYR A 102 10.39 11.84 4.38
C TYR A 102 11.50 12.23 5.38
N THR A 103 12.02 11.25 6.14
CA THR A 103 13.10 11.49 7.11
C THR A 103 14.40 11.94 6.48
N GLY A 104 14.67 11.56 5.22
CA GLY A 104 15.80 12.08 4.44
C GLY A 104 15.69 13.58 4.15
N ARG A 105 14.47 14.11 3.99
CA ARG A 105 14.22 15.53 3.69
C ARG A 105 14.15 16.41 4.94
N VAL A 106 13.47 15.95 5.99
CA VAL A 106 13.23 16.76 7.21
C VAL A 106 14.19 16.48 8.36
N GLY A 107 15.05 15.47 8.20
CA GLY A 107 15.85 14.93 9.30
C GLY A 107 15.04 13.99 10.21
N GLY A 108 15.74 13.15 10.95
CA GLY A 108 15.11 12.18 11.84
C GLY A 108 16.11 11.54 12.79
N ASP A 109 15.61 10.75 13.72
CA ASP A 109 16.45 9.97 14.63
C ASP A 109 17.23 8.90 13.86
N SER A 110 18.56 8.91 13.98
CA SER A 110 19.44 8.05 13.19
C SER A 110 19.24 6.57 13.48
N GLN A 111 18.93 6.20 14.73
CA GLN A 111 18.65 4.80 15.09
C GLN A 111 17.40 4.29 14.40
N ARG A 112 16.35 5.12 14.33
CA ARG A 112 15.11 4.75 13.63
C ARG A 112 15.26 4.74 12.11
N ILE A 113 16.04 5.65 11.53
CA ILE A 113 16.38 5.61 10.09
C ILE A 113 17.09 4.30 9.74
N GLU A 114 18.06 3.88 10.57
CA GLU A 114 18.76 2.63 10.37
C GLU A 114 17.84 1.41 10.55
N LEU A 115 16.93 1.46 11.52
CA LEU A 115 15.91 0.42 11.69
C LEU A 115 14.99 0.31 10.45
N LEU A 116 14.59 1.43 9.83
CA LEU A 116 13.81 1.40 8.59
C LEU A 116 14.58 0.72 7.46
N ARG A 117 15.86 1.06 7.27
CA ARG A 117 16.72 0.43 6.25
C ARG A 117 16.82 -1.09 6.46
N GLN A 118 17.05 -1.52 7.70
CA GLN A 118 17.10 -2.96 8.04
C GLN A 118 15.78 -3.67 7.74
N LYS A 119 14.64 -3.04 8.06
CA LYS A 119 13.31 -3.58 7.75
C LYS A 119 13.08 -3.70 6.24
N LEU A 120 13.47 -2.69 5.46
CA LEU A 120 13.36 -2.70 4.01
C LEU A 120 14.26 -3.77 3.36
N SER A 121 15.50 -3.92 3.84
CA SER A 121 16.38 -5.01 3.40
C SER A 121 15.79 -6.39 3.72
N LYS A 122 15.21 -6.56 4.92
CA LYS A 122 14.51 -7.79 5.29
C LYS A 122 13.30 -8.05 4.39
N ALA A 123 12.52 -7.03 4.07
CA ALA A 123 11.36 -7.14 3.19
C ALA A 123 11.78 -7.58 1.78
N SER A 124 12.82 -6.97 1.20
CA SER A 124 13.41 -7.37 -0.09
C SER A 124 13.78 -8.85 -0.12
N ILE A 125 14.55 -9.32 0.88
CA ILE A 125 14.96 -10.73 1.00
C ILE A 125 13.76 -11.67 1.15
N GLN A 126 12.78 -11.29 1.99
CA GLN A 126 11.60 -12.10 2.22
C GLN A 126 10.75 -12.23 0.95
N LEU A 127 10.50 -11.13 0.24
CA LEU A 127 9.74 -11.14 -1.01
C LEU A 127 10.44 -11.98 -2.08
N ALA A 128 11.77 -11.85 -2.23
CA ALA A 128 12.56 -12.69 -3.12
C ALA A 128 12.42 -14.18 -2.80
N ALA A 129 12.48 -14.56 -1.52
CA ALA A 129 12.33 -15.95 -1.08
C ALA A 129 10.91 -16.51 -1.28
N GLN A 130 9.91 -15.65 -1.41
CA GLN A 130 8.50 -16.01 -1.60
C GLN A 130 8.06 -16.02 -3.07
N GLN A 131 8.95 -15.69 -4.01
CA GLN A 131 8.66 -15.67 -5.44
C GLN A 131 8.51 -17.09 -5.99
N PHE A 132 7.48 -17.34 -6.81
CA PHE A 132 7.34 -18.61 -7.52
C PHE A 132 8.38 -18.73 -8.65
N PRO A 133 8.68 -19.96 -9.12
CA PRO A 133 9.59 -20.17 -10.25
C PRO A 133 9.18 -19.43 -11.55
N SER A 134 7.91 -19.07 -11.69
CA SER A 134 7.38 -18.27 -12.79
C SER A 134 7.72 -16.78 -12.72
N GLY A 135 8.21 -16.30 -11.57
CA GLY A 135 8.41 -14.88 -11.28
C GLY A 135 7.22 -14.22 -10.55
N ALA A 136 6.12 -14.95 -10.33
CA ALA A 136 4.92 -14.42 -9.69
C ALA A 136 4.93 -14.48 -8.15
N TRP A 137 4.00 -13.76 -7.54
CA TRP A 137 3.58 -13.95 -6.14
C TRP A 137 2.09 -14.29 -6.06
N GLY A 138 1.70 -14.78 -4.89
CA GLY A 138 0.35 -15.23 -4.60
C GLY A 138 -0.16 -14.73 -3.25
N TRP A 139 -1.39 -15.12 -2.92
CA TRP A 139 -2.10 -14.71 -1.71
C TRP A 139 -1.43 -15.15 -0.41
N TYR A 140 -1.04 -16.42 -0.34
CA TYR A 140 -0.31 -16.97 0.80
C TYR A 140 0.92 -17.74 0.32
N PHE A 141 2.01 -17.56 1.06
CA PHE A 141 3.14 -18.48 1.03
C PHE A 141 3.05 -19.34 2.30
N LEU A 142 2.17 -20.35 2.28
CA LEU A 142 2.15 -21.38 3.32
C LEU A 142 3.00 -22.53 2.82
N ALA A 143 4.20 -22.72 3.37
CA ALA A 143 4.82 -24.04 3.29
C ALA A 143 3.92 -25.00 4.07
N ASP A 144 3.51 -26.13 3.48
CA ASP A 144 2.89 -27.19 4.27
C ASP A 144 3.90 -27.58 5.33
N ALA A 145 3.47 -27.63 6.58
CA ALA A 145 4.23 -28.34 7.59
C ALA A 145 4.03 -29.87 7.52
N THR A 146 3.15 -30.37 6.62
CA THR A 146 2.73 -31.78 6.57
C THR A 146 3.06 -32.52 5.26
N ALA A 147 3.54 -31.83 4.22
CA ALA A 147 3.98 -32.44 2.97
C ALA A 147 5.51 -32.51 2.94
N SER A 148 6.08 -33.72 2.98
CA SER A 148 7.53 -33.94 3.00
C SER A 148 8.25 -33.43 1.75
N ASP A 149 7.54 -33.30 0.62
CA ASP A 149 8.15 -33.14 -0.70
C ASP A 149 7.46 -32.11 -1.61
N ALA A 150 6.61 -31.23 -1.07
CA ALA A 150 6.00 -30.14 -1.84
C ALA A 150 5.67 -28.94 -0.95
N LEU A 151 6.10 -27.73 -1.36
CA LEU A 151 5.53 -26.47 -0.91
C LEU A 151 4.12 -26.36 -1.53
N PRO A 152 3.00 -26.54 -0.81
CA PRO A 152 1.67 -26.32 -1.35
C PRO A 152 1.40 -24.83 -1.26
N VAL A 153 1.49 -24.17 -2.39
CA VAL A 153 1.09 -22.79 -2.55
C VAL A 153 -0.43 -22.70 -2.38
N VAL A 154 -0.90 -22.34 -1.18
CA VAL A 154 -2.31 -22.02 -0.95
C VAL A 154 -2.59 -20.64 -1.55
N GLY A 155 -3.32 -20.57 -2.66
CA GLY A 155 -3.78 -19.30 -3.26
C GLY A 155 -3.20 -18.95 -4.63
N GLY A 156 -2.34 -19.80 -5.21
CA GLY A 156 -1.86 -19.71 -6.60
C GLY A 156 -1.11 -18.43 -6.96
N GLU A 157 -0.62 -18.38 -8.19
CA GLU A 157 -0.03 -17.16 -8.78
C GLU A 157 -1.12 -16.12 -9.03
N ASN A 158 -0.84 -14.85 -8.71
CA ASN A 158 -1.81 -13.78 -8.89
C ASN A 158 -1.15 -12.54 -9.50
N LEU A 159 -1.68 -12.08 -10.64
CA LEU A 159 -1.15 -10.95 -11.39
C LEU A 159 -1.16 -9.64 -10.59
N TYR A 160 -2.26 -9.35 -9.90
CA TYR A 160 -2.40 -8.12 -9.13
C TYR A 160 -1.44 -8.09 -7.94
N TYR A 161 -1.31 -9.20 -7.23
CA TYR A 161 -0.33 -9.35 -6.15
C TYR A 161 1.10 -9.23 -6.67
N THR A 162 1.40 -9.85 -7.81
CA THR A 162 2.72 -9.77 -8.44
C THR A 162 3.06 -8.33 -8.80
N THR A 163 2.10 -7.59 -9.36
CA THR A 163 2.24 -6.16 -9.67
C THR A 163 2.51 -5.35 -8.40
N TYR A 164 1.75 -5.60 -7.33
CA TYR A 164 1.92 -4.86 -6.08
C TYR A 164 3.26 -5.16 -5.39
N VAL A 165 3.70 -6.41 -5.38
CA VAL A 165 5.02 -6.80 -4.87
C VAL A 165 6.13 -6.16 -5.72
N LEU A 166 6.00 -6.15 -7.05
CA LEU A 166 6.95 -5.48 -7.92
C LEU A 166 7.05 -3.98 -7.63
N ARG A 167 5.92 -3.31 -7.36
CA ARG A 167 5.92 -1.91 -6.91
C ARG A 167 6.75 -1.73 -5.65
N ALA A 168 6.52 -2.55 -4.61
CA ALA A 168 7.28 -2.47 -3.37
C ALA A 168 8.79 -2.66 -3.58
N LEU A 169 9.19 -3.63 -4.42
CA LEU A 169 10.58 -3.84 -4.78
C LEU A 169 11.18 -2.64 -5.53
N ALA A 170 10.43 -2.02 -6.44
CA ALA A 170 10.86 -0.82 -7.15
C ALA A 170 11.04 0.38 -6.21
N GLU A 171 10.12 0.59 -5.26
CA GLU A 171 10.22 1.64 -4.24
C GLU A 171 11.43 1.42 -3.31
N ILE A 172 11.70 0.18 -2.89
CA ILE A 172 12.90 -0.15 -2.10
C ILE A 172 14.16 0.23 -2.88
N ARG A 173 14.21 -0.11 -4.18
CA ARG A 173 15.35 0.20 -5.03
C ARG A 173 15.51 1.71 -5.27
N LYS A 174 14.40 2.43 -5.48
CA LYS A 174 14.34 3.89 -5.58
C LYS A 174 14.90 4.57 -4.32
N ALA A 175 14.66 3.99 -3.15
CA ALA A 175 15.24 4.42 -1.88
C ALA A 175 16.74 4.07 -1.70
N ASN A 176 17.43 3.67 -2.79
CA ASN A 176 18.84 3.27 -2.83
C ASN A 176 19.18 2.06 -1.94
N LEU A 177 18.24 1.14 -1.78
CA LEU A 177 18.47 -0.13 -1.09
C LEU A 177 18.57 -1.29 -2.07
N LEU A 178 19.33 -2.33 -1.70
CA LEU A 178 19.60 -3.47 -2.56
C LEU A 178 18.32 -4.31 -2.77
N VAL A 179 18.01 -4.54 -4.04
CA VAL A 179 17.00 -5.48 -4.52
C VAL A 179 17.62 -6.28 -5.64
N GLU A 180 17.43 -7.59 -5.65
CA GLU A 180 18.01 -8.46 -6.68
C GLU A 180 17.34 -8.23 -8.04
N ASP A 181 18.12 -7.83 -9.04
CA ASP A 181 17.64 -7.54 -10.41
C ASP A 181 16.83 -8.68 -11.00
N ARG A 182 17.27 -9.93 -10.78
CA ARG A 182 16.60 -11.13 -11.29
C ARG A 182 15.17 -11.24 -10.79
N VAL A 183 14.94 -10.96 -9.51
CA VAL A 183 13.61 -11.06 -8.88
C VAL A 183 12.64 -10.08 -9.56
N MET A 184 13.10 -8.86 -9.83
CA MET A 184 12.29 -7.84 -10.52
C MET A 184 12.07 -8.21 -12.00
N LEU A 185 13.11 -8.68 -12.71
CA LEU A 185 13.00 -9.10 -14.11
C LEU A 185 12.05 -10.28 -14.31
N ASP A 186 12.14 -11.31 -13.46
CA ASP A 186 11.28 -12.49 -13.55
C ASP A 186 9.80 -12.09 -13.31
N ALA A 187 9.54 -11.15 -12.39
CA ALA A 187 8.21 -10.58 -12.19
C ALA A 187 7.69 -9.81 -13.41
N MET A 188 8.53 -8.99 -14.06
CA MET A 188 8.16 -8.28 -15.28
C MET A 188 7.83 -9.25 -16.42
N LYS A 189 8.62 -10.32 -16.58
CA LYS A 189 8.36 -11.37 -17.57
C LYS A 189 7.02 -12.05 -17.34
N TYR A 190 6.70 -12.37 -16.08
CA TYR A 190 5.41 -12.92 -15.71
C TYR A 190 4.25 -11.98 -16.05
N ILE A 191 4.35 -10.71 -15.65
CA ILE A 191 3.33 -9.68 -15.90
C ILE A 191 3.12 -9.52 -17.41
N LEU A 192 4.18 -9.30 -18.18
CA LEU A 192 4.11 -9.13 -19.63
C LEU A 192 3.64 -10.40 -20.35
N GLY A 193 3.96 -11.58 -19.84
CA GLY A 193 3.47 -12.87 -20.36
C GLY A 193 1.98 -13.11 -20.12
N SER A 194 1.38 -12.40 -19.15
CA SER A 194 -0.03 -12.58 -18.74
C SER A 194 -1.03 -11.70 -19.50
N ARG A 195 -0.60 -11.05 -20.60
CA ARG A 195 -1.45 -10.15 -21.41
C ARG A 195 -2.47 -10.93 -22.24
N ASN A 196 -3.63 -10.32 -22.44
CA ASN A 196 -4.67 -10.79 -23.36
C ASN A 196 -4.32 -10.49 -24.84
N SER A 197 -5.20 -10.87 -25.76
CA SER A 197 -5.00 -10.63 -27.21
C SER A 197 -4.95 -9.15 -27.60
N GLN A 198 -5.46 -8.26 -26.74
CA GLN A 198 -5.33 -6.82 -26.92
C GLN A 198 -4.02 -6.29 -26.36
N GLY A 199 -3.16 -7.10 -25.72
CA GLY A 199 -1.94 -6.62 -25.07
C GLY A 199 -2.20 -5.84 -23.78
N LEU A 200 -3.36 -6.03 -23.17
CA LEU A 200 -3.77 -5.50 -21.86
C LEU A 200 -4.00 -6.65 -20.87
N TRP A 201 -4.40 -6.35 -19.64
CA TRP A 201 -4.65 -7.36 -18.62
C TRP A 201 -6.12 -7.43 -18.23
N SER A 202 -6.58 -8.64 -17.88
CA SER A 202 -7.94 -8.83 -17.40
C SER A 202 -8.00 -8.77 -15.88
N SER A 203 -8.96 -7.99 -15.39
CA SER A 203 -9.33 -7.86 -13.98
C SER A 203 -9.96 -9.13 -13.39
N LYS A 204 -10.35 -10.12 -14.22
CA LYS A 204 -10.98 -11.38 -13.79
C LYS A 204 -10.15 -12.23 -12.80
N GLY A 205 -8.85 -11.97 -12.67
CA GLY A 205 -7.97 -12.62 -11.68
C GLY A 205 -7.60 -11.75 -10.48
N ALA A 206 -8.00 -10.48 -10.47
CA ALA A 206 -7.77 -9.55 -9.37
C ALA A 206 -8.99 -9.62 -8.42
N TYR A 207 -8.85 -10.36 -7.31
CA TYR A 207 -9.86 -10.54 -6.26
C TYR A 207 -11.15 -11.29 -6.66
N PHE A 208 -11.99 -11.58 -5.66
CA PHE A 208 -13.12 -12.50 -5.68
C PHE A 208 -14.50 -11.80 -5.85
N TRP A 209 -14.54 -10.58 -6.37
CA TRP A 209 -15.77 -9.76 -6.43
C TRP A 209 -16.21 -9.40 -7.86
N GLU A 210 -17.52 -9.26 -8.06
CA GLU A 210 -18.26 -9.69 -9.27
C GLU A 210 -18.32 -8.72 -10.46
N VAL A 211 -17.56 -7.61 -10.52
CA VAL A 211 -17.65 -6.66 -11.65
C VAL A 211 -16.39 -6.69 -12.50
N PHE A 212 -16.46 -7.41 -13.62
CA PHE A 212 -15.38 -7.50 -14.62
C PHE A 212 -15.86 -6.97 -15.97
N ASN A 213 -15.37 -5.81 -16.38
CA ASN A 213 -15.70 -5.17 -17.65
C ASN A 213 -14.48 -4.47 -18.27
N GLU A 214 -14.67 -3.85 -19.43
CA GLU A 214 -13.58 -3.15 -20.14
C GLU A 214 -13.00 -1.99 -19.31
N ALA A 215 -13.82 -1.28 -18.53
CA ALA A 215 -13.35 -0.20 -17.68
C ALA A 215 -12.43 -0.72 -16.56
N THR A 216 -12.79 -1.83 -15.89
CA THR A 216 -11.95 -2.44 -14.87
C THR A 216 -10.67 -3.05 -15.44
N ASP A 217 -10.71 -3.57 -16.67
CA ASP A 217 -9.51 -4.06 -17.38
C ASP A 217 -8.58 -2.89 -17.76
N ASN A 218 -9.12 -1.75 -18.21
CA ASN A 218 -8.36 -0.54 -18.49
C ASN A 218 -7.71 0.04 -17.24
N ALA A 219 -8.43 0.09 -16.12
CA ALA A 219 -7.91 0.57 -14.85
C ALA A 219 -6.77 -0.31 -14.31
N LEU A 220 -6.99 -1.62 -14.24
CA LEU A 220 -5.94 -2.56 -13.84
C LEU A 220 -4.72 -2.44 -14.77
N SER A 221 -4.94 -2.28 -16.07
CA SER A 221 -3.85 -2.14 -17.03
C SER A 221 -3.08 -0.84 -16.88
N ALA A 222 -3.74 0.26 -16.49
CA ALA A 222 -3.08 1.53 -16.18
C ALA A 222 -2.23 1.41 -14.90
N GLU A 223 -2.73 0.73 -13.86
CA GLU A 223 -1.95 0.44 -12.63
C GLU A 223 -0.74 -0.47 -12.93
N ILE A 224 -0.91 -1.51 -13.74
CA ILE A 224 0.21 -2.37 -14.15
C ILE A 224 1.24 -1.58 -14.96
N PHE A 225 0.79 -0.74 -15.89
CA PHE A 225 1.68 0.10 -16.69
C PHE A 225 2.51 1.05 -15.81
N GLU A 226 1.87 1.73 -14.86
CA GLU A 226 2.56 2.57 -13.87
C GLU A 226 3.69 1.82 -13.18
N VAL A 227 3.41 0.64 -12.62
CA VAL A 227 4.40 -0.14 -11.88
C VAL A 227 5.53 -0.65 -12.78
N LEU A 228 5.22 -1.09 -14.00
CA LEU A 228 6.24 -1.48 -14.97
C LEU A 228 7.16 -0.31 -15.30
N MET A 229 6.63 0.90 -15.45
CA MET A 229 7.42 2.09 -15.78
C MET A 229 8.23 2.57 -14.59
N LEU A 230 7.65 2.62 -13.38
CA LEU A 230 8.39 2.87 -12.15
C LEU A 230 9.57 1.89 -12.05
N THR A 231 9.32 0.60 -12.28
CA THR A 231 10.38 -0.41 -12.26
C THR A 231 11.47 -0.13 -13.30
N ALA A 232 11.09 0.24 -14.53
CA ALA A 232 12.04 0.56 -15.59
C ALA A 232 12.95 1.76 -15.24
N THR A 233 12.47 2.74 -14.48
CA THR A 233 13.30 3.88 -14.02
C THR A 233 14.42 3.48 -13.05
N VAL A 234 14.27 2.36 -12.33
CA VAL A 234 15.23 1.91 -11.30
C VAL A 234 16.00 0.66 -11.70
N LEU A 235 15.63 -0.01 -12.78
CA LEU A 235 16.20 -1.28 -13.23
C LEU A 235 16.70 -1.18 -14.68
N PRO A 236 18.00 -0.92 -14.91
CA PRO A 236 18.55 -0.73 -16.27
C PRO A 236 18.30 -1.91 -17.22
N THR A 237 18.28 -3.15 -16.69
CA THR A 237 18.00 -4.35 -17.49
C THR A 237 16.57 -4.42 -18.02
N ALA A 238 15.65 -3.57 -17.55
CA ALA A 238 14.30 -3.45 -18.08
C ALA A 238 14.24 -2.98 -19.54
N GLU A 239 15.34 -2.43 -20.09
CA GLU A 239 15.46 -2.08 -21.51
C GLU A 239 15.13 -3.24 -22.45
N GLU A 240 15.26 -4.51 -22.00
CA GLU A 240 14.87 -5.67 -22.82
C GLU A 240 13.37 -5.68 -23.22
N PHE A 241 12.51 -4.96 -22.49
CA PHE A 241 11.07 -4.86 -22.73
C PHE A 241 10.64 -3.57 -23.43
N GLU A 242 11.57 -2.79 -23.98
CA GLU A 242 11.27 -1.47 -24.56
C GLU A 242 10.14 -1.48 -25.60
N ASN A 243 10.06 -2.53 -26.43
CA ASN A 243 8.99 -2.69 -27.42
C ASN A 243 7.62 -2.83 -26.75
N ASP A 244 7.55 -3.59 -25.66
CA ASP A 244 6.32 -3.75 -24.87
C ASP A 244 5.93 -2.44 -24.22
N PHE A 245 6.89 -1.71 -23.63
CA PHE A 245 6.64 -0.41 -23.01
C PHE A 245 6.14 0.63 -24.01
N THR A 246 6.71 0.65 -25.21
CA THR A 246 6.29 1.55 -26.29
C THR A 246 4.88 1.24 -26.77
N ALA A 247 4.50 -0.05 -26.84
CA ALA A 247 3.14 -0.44 -27.18
C ALA A 247 2.13 -0.05 -26.08
N LEU A 248 2.49 -0.23 -24.81
CA LEU A 248 1.67 0.16 -23.67
C LEU A 248 1.52 1.67 -23.54
N ASN A 249 2.60 2.43 -23.74
CA ASN A 249 2.59 3.91 -23.78
C ASN A 249 1.55 4.43 -24.77
N LYS A 250 1.56 3.93 -26.01
CA LYS A 250 0.57 4.31 -27.04
C LYS A 250 -0.87 4.01 -26.61
N LYS A 251 -1.09 2.89 -25.91
CA LYS A 251 -2.41 2.52 -25.39
C LYS A 251 -2.85 3.48 -24.28
N MET A 252 -1.97 3.85 -23.35
CA MET A 252 -2.29 4.78 -22.27
C MET A 252 -2.55 6.20 -22.80
N ILE A 253 -1.79 6.66 -23.79
CA ILE A 253 -2.07 7.93 -24.49
C ILE A 253 -3.46 7.90 -25.13
N ASN A 254 -3.81 6.82 -25.84
CA ASN A 254 -5.13 6.69 -26.46
C ASN A 254 -6.25 6.59 -25.42
N LEU A 255 -6.00 5.92 -24.29
CA LEU A 255 -6.92 5.82 -23.18
C LEU A 255 -7.20 7.20 -22.59
N LEU A 256 -6.17 8.00 -22.28
CA LEU A 256 -6.33 9.35 -21.75
C LEU A 256 -7.06 10.28 -22.72
N LYS A 257 -6.78 10.21 -24.02
CA LYS A 257 -7.49 10.98 -25.06
C LYS A 257 -8.98 10.65 -25.19
N SER A 258 -9.43 9.54 -24.60
CA SER A 258 -10.85 9.19 -24.57
C SER A 258 -11.60 9.78 -23.38
N ASP A 259 -10.91 10.58 -22.55
CA ASP A 259 -11.41 11.19 -21.30
C ASP A 259 -12.14 10.16 -20.42
N PRO A 260 -11.45 9.09 -19.98
CA PRO A 260 -12.11 8.01 -19.29
C PRO A 260 -12.73 8.55 -17.99
N PRO A 261 -13.99 8.20 -17.68
CA PRO A 261 -14.71 8.80 -16.57
C PRO A 261 -14.18 8.36 -15.19
N GLU A 262 -13.31 7.35 -15.16
CA GLU A 262 -12.83 6.74 -13.92
C GLU A 262 -11.47 7.34 -13.50
N PRO A 263 -11.39 7.97 -12.32
CA PRO A 263 -10.23 8.78 -11.95
C PRO A 263 -9.00 7.94 -11.56
N MET A 264 -9.13 6.70 -11.07
CA MET A 264 -7.96 5.86 -10.77
C MET A 264 -7.20 5.51 -12.06
N THR A 265 -7.93 5.22 -13.13
CA THR A 265 -7.41 4.93 -14.47
C THR A 265 -6.63 6.12 -15.00
N VAL A 266 -7.20 7.32 -14.92
CA VAL A 266 -6.51 8.55 -15.35
C VAL A 266 -5.26 8.77 -14.52
N ALA A 267 -5.35 8.71 -13.18
CA ALA A 267 -4.23 8.93 -12.29
C ALA A 267 -3.09 7.91 -12.52
N ALA A 268 -3.41 6.63 -12.67
CA ALA A 268 -2.45 5.57 -12.97
C ALA A 268 -1.78 5.74 -14.34
N ALA A 269 -2.57 6.05 -15.38
CA ALA A 269 -2.04 6.27 -16.72
C ALA A 269 -1.12 7.49 -16.77
N VAL A 270 -1.50 8.61 -16.14
CA VAL A 270 -0.67 9.82 -16.06
C VAL A 270 0.64 9.54 -15.31
N GLN A 271 0.57 8.89 -14.14
CA GLN A 271 1.75 8.54 -13.35
C GLN A 271 2.70 7.61 -14.13
N GLY A 272 2.16 6.58 -14.79
CA GLY A 272 2.96 5.68 -15.62
C GLY A 272 3.60 6.37 -16.83
N LEU A 273 2.90 7.32 -17.45
CA LEU A 273 3.46 8.11 -18.55
C LEU A 273 4.55 9.07 -18.05
N SER A 274 4.44 9.62 -16.84
CA SER A 274 5.52 10.38 -16.19
C SER A 274 6.78 9.52 -16.06
N TYR A 275 6.66 8.31 -15.52
CA TYR A 275 7.79 7.37 -15.42
C TYR A 275 8.32 6.93 -16.78
N TYR A 276 7.46 6.73 -17.79
CA TYR A 276 7.92 6.46 -19.16
C TYR A 276 8.74 7.63 -19.72
N SER A 277 8.29 8.87 -19.49
CA SER A 277 9.01 10.08 -19.88
C SER A 277 10.39 10.16 -19.24
N GLU A 278 10.52 9.79 -17.96
CA GLU A 278 11.82 9.69 -17.29
C GLU A 278 12.69 8.58 -17.88
N PHE A 279 12.13 7.38 -18.04
CA PHE A 279 12.83 6.21 -18.58
C PHE A 279 13.36 6.46 -20.00
N LYS A 280 12.58 7.09 -20.87
CA LYS A 280 12.98 7.41 -22.25
C LYS A 280 13.70 8.75 -22.40
N ASN A 281 13.70 9.58 -21.36
CA ASN A 281 14.06 11.00 -21.46
C ASN A 281 13.26 11.71 -22.59
N ASP A 282 11.95 11.44 -22.65
CA ASP A 282 11.01 11.97 -23.67
C ASP A 282 9.85 12.71 -23.00
N HIS A 283 9.80 14.03 -23.19
CA HIS A 283 8.78 14.90 -22.61
C HIS A 283 7.67 15.30 -23.60
N SER A 284 7.53 14.60 -24.73
CA SER A 284 6.54 14.91 -25.77
C SER A 284 5.09 14.82 -25.29
N ALA A 285 4.82 14.02 -24.26
CA ALA A 285 3.48 13.88 -23.67
C ALA A 285 3.14 14.95 -22.63
N ARG A 286 4.03 15.91 -22.32
CA ARG A 286 3.87 16.84 -21.20
C ARG A 286 2.55 17.64 -21.23
N GLU A 287 2.15 18.14 -22.41
CA GLU A 287 0.89 18.86 -22.56
C GLU A 287 -0.32 17.96 -22.24
N LEU A 288 -0.33 16.73 -22.76
CA LEU A 288 -1.37 15.74 -22.47
C LEU A 288 -1.43 15.38 -20.97
N LEU A 289 -0.27 15.26 -20.30
CA LEU A 289 -0.22 14.98 -18.88
C LEU A 289 -0.85 16.12 -18.07
N GLN A 290 -0.54 17.36 -18.43
CA GLN A 290 -1.13 18.55 -17.81
C GLN A 290 -2.65 18.60 -18.02
N GLU A 291 -3.12 18.40 -19.26
CA GLU A 291 -4.56 18.33 -19.58
C GLU A 291 -5.27 17.23 -18.79
N SER A 292 -4.62 16.08 -18.62
CA SER A 292 -5.17 14.94 -17.87
C SER A 292 -5.23 15.22 -16.35
N ILE A 293 -4.29 15.99 -15.80
CA ILE A 293 -4.32 16.46 -14.41
C ILE A 293 -5.49 17.43 -14.20
N ASP A 294 -5.69 18.39 -15.11
CA ASP A 294 -6.83 19.31 -15.06
C ASP A 294 -8.17 18.57 -15.16
N TYR A 295 -8.21 17.51 -15.97
CA TYR A 295 -9.35 16.62 -16.07
C TYR A 295 -9.61 15.85 -14.76
N LEU A 296 -8.58 15.29 -14.12
CA LEU A 296 -8.68 14.63 -12.80
C LEU A 296 -9.26 15.57 -11.73
N ILE A 297 -8.78 16.81 -11.69
CA ILE A 297 -9.28 17.85 -10.79
C ILE A 297 -10.76 18.16 -11.09
N THR A 298 -11.15 18.16 -12.36
CA THR A 298 -12.55 18.34 -12.76
C THR A 298 -13.43 17.18 -12.31
N LEU A 299 -12.96 15.94 -12.40
CA LEU A 299 -13.67 14.75 -11.88
C LEU A 299 -13.88 14.84 -10.36
N LYS A 300 -12.85 15.29 -9.61
CA LYS A 300 -12.98 15.57 -8.16
C LYS A 300 -14.14 16.50 -7.87
N ARG A 301 -14.14 17.67 -8.52
CA ARG A 301 -15.10 18.76 -8.26
C ARG A 301 -16.55 18.37 -8.57
N ARG A 302 -16.73 17.39 -9.46
CA ARG A 302 -18.04 16.84 -9.82
C ARG A 302 -18.49 15.69 -8.89
N GLY A 303 -17.68 15.32 -7.90
CA GLY A 303 -18.00 14.28 -6.93
C GLY A 303 -17.74 12.85 -7.40
N TYR A 304 -16.94 12.65 -8.46
CA TYR A 304 -16.67 11.34 -9.06
C TYR A 304 -15.44 10.62 -8.46
N TRP A 305 -15.15 10.79 -7.18
CA TRP A 305 -14.04 10.11 -6.51
C TRP A 305 -14.48 8.78 -5.86
N GLU A 306 -15.28 8.00 -6.58
CA GLU A 306 -15.55 6.60 -6.23
C GLU A 306 -14.67 5.75 -7.16
N PRO A 307 -13.62 5.06 -6.67
CA PRO A 307 -12.79 4.22 -7.52
C PRO A 307 -13.46 2.87 -7.82
N HIS A 308 -12.79 2.06 -8.63
CA HIS A 308 -13.22 0.70 -8.92
C HIS A 308 -13.41 -0.19 -7.69
N TRP A 309 -14.26 -1.21 -7.86
CA TRP A 309 -14.74 -2.08 -6.78
C TRP A 309 -13.69 -3.02 -6.18
N TYR A 310 -12.56 -3.29 -6.85
CA TYR A 310 -11.46 -4.03 -6.21
C TYR A 310 -10.68 -3.15 -5.22
N HIS A 311 -10.90 -1.83 -5.25
CA HIS A 311 -10.54 -0.89 -4.19
C HIS A 311 -11.72 -0.63 -3.23
N ALA A 312 -12.85 -1.36 -3.29
CA ALA A 312 -14.09 -1.03 -2.54
C ALA A 312 -13.91 -1.00 -1.00
N TYR A 313 -12.96 -1.77 -0.48
CA TYR A 313 -12.50 -1.59 0.89
C TYR A 313 -11.44 -0.51 0.88
N GLY A 314 -11.84 0.76 0.80
CA GLY A 314 -10.94 1.90 1.00
C GLY A 314 -10.89 2.99 -0.02
N GLY A 315 -11.27 2.66 -1.25
CA GLY A 315 -10.64 3.16 -2.44
C GLY A 315 -10.52 4.68 -2.57
N MET A 316 -11.42 5.45 -1.96
CA MET A 316 -11.28 6.90 -1.92
C MET A 316 -9.92 7.31 -1.31
N VAL A 317 -9.41 6.56 -0.33
CA VAL A 317 -8.10 6.74 0.30
C VAL A 317 -6.99 6.52 -0.72
N GLU A 318 -6.97 5.37 -1.40
CA GLU A 318 -5.98 5.01 -2.41
C GLU A 318 -5.98 5.99 -3.58
N LEU A 319 -7.17 6.39 -4.04
CA LEU A 319 -7.35 7.35 -5.12
C LEU A 319 -6.82 8.74 -4.71
N ASN A 320 -7.20 9.20 -3.52
CA ASN A 320 -6.74 10.50 -3.00
C ASN A 320 -5.22 10.50 -2.81
N ALA A 321 -4.67 9.47 -2.19
CA ALA A 321 -3.23 9.34 -1.97
C ALA A 321 -2.46 9.38 -3.30
N ARG A 322 -2.92 8.63 -4.30
CA ARG A 322 -2.33 8.64 -5.66
C ARG A 322 -2.41 10.00 -6.33
N ILE A 323 -3.58 10.64 -6.33
CA ILE A 323 -3.74 11.98 -6.94
C ILE A 323 -2.86 13.00 -6.22
N LEU A 324 -2.77 12.94 -4.88
CA LEU A 324 -1.90 13.84 -4.12
C LEU A 324 -0.42 13.62 -4.47
N GLY A 325 0.02 12.37 -4.58
CA GLY A 325 1.38 12.03 -5.03
C GLY A 325 1.67 12.61 -6.41
N LEU A 326 0.75 12.39 -7.36
CA LEU A 326 0.84 12.93 -8.72
C LEU A 326 0.95 14.47 -8.74
N LEU A 327 0.06 15.17 -8.03
CA LEU A 327 0.07 16.63 -7.96
C LEU A 327 1.36 17.17 -7.32
N ALA A 328 1.86 16.49 -6.28
CA ALA A 328 3.09 16.88 -5.59
C ALA A 328 4.35 16.67 -6.45
N GLU A 329 4.34 15.66 -7.33
CA GLU A 329 5.43 15.37 -8.27
C GLU A 329 5.46 16.37 -9.45
N PHE A 330 4.29 16.73 -9.98
CA PHE A 330 4.17 17.61 -11.15
C PHE A 330 4.43 19.09 -10.84
N ASP A 331 3.67 19.68 -9.91
CA ASP A 331 3.89 21.06 -9.47
C ASP A 331 3.29 21.31 -8.07
N PRO A 332 4.07 21.14 -6.99
CA PRO A 332 3.56 21.28 -5.64
C PRO A 332 3.17 22.73 -5.28
N GLN A 333 3.66 23.73 -6.02
CA GLN A 333 3.32 25.14 -5.77
C GLN A 333 1.99 25.50 -6.44
N GLU A 334 1.80 25.09 -7.70
CA GLU A 334 0.55 25.29 -8.41
C GLU A 334 -0.62 24.59 -7.72
N TYR A 335 -0.40 23.35 -7.23
CA TYR A 335 -1.46 22.54 -6.64
C TYR A 335 -1.55 22.60 -5.11
N GLU A 336 -0.89 23.56 -4.44
CA GLU A 336 -0.81 23.62 -2.97
C GLU A 336 -2.19 23.54 -2.30
N SER A 337 -3.19 24.23 -2.84
CA SER A 337 -4.55 24.21 -2.29
C SER A 337 -5.18 22.82 -2.31
N TYR A 338 -4.99 22.07 -3.39
CA TYR A 338 -5.51 20.71 -3.53
C TYR A 338 -4.74 19.74 -2.65
N LEU A 339 -3.42 19.91 -2.55
CA LEU A 339 -2.57 19.11 -1.67
C LEU A 339 -3.01 19.25 -0.22
N ARG A 340 -3.27 20.48 0.23
CA ARG A 340 -3.77 20.77 1.58
C ARG A 340 -5.16 20.19 1.82
N GLU A 341 -6.07 20.35 0.86
CA GLU A 341 -7.44 19.83 0.95
C GLU A 341 -7.46 18.30 1.05
N GLY A 342 -6.78 17.61 0.12
CA GLY A 342 -6.75 16.14 0.11
C GLY A 342 -6.01 15.57 1.33
N MET A 343 -4.91 16.19 1.76
CA MET A 343 -4.23 15.79 3.00
C MET A 343 -5.13 15.95 4.23
N THR A 344 -5.89 17.05 4.32
CA THR A 344 -6.86 17.26 5.41
C THR A 344 -7.95 16.19 5.39
N TRP A 345 -8.45 15.85 4.20
CA TRP A 345 -9.43 14.79 4.04
C TRP A 345 -8.87 13.42 4.47
N LEU A 346 -7.70 13.02 3.99
CA LEU A 346 -7.05 11.76 4.38
C LEU A 346 -6.84 11.67 5.89
N LEU A 347 -6.34 12.73 6.52
CA LEU A 347 -6.13 12.78 7.97
C LEU A 347 -7.44 12.75 8.76
N SER A 348 -8.57 13.11 8.15
CA SER A 348 -9.89 13.03 8.77
C SER A 348 -10.53 11.63 8.66
N THR A 349 -10.10 10.80 7.71
CA THR A 349 -10.70 9.47 7.46
C THR A 349 -10.02 8.32 8.21
N ARG A 350 -8.89 8.57 8.88
CA ARG A 350 -8.16 7.55 9.65
C ARG A 350 -8.97 7.01 10.84
N GLU A 351 -8.99 5.69 10.99
CA GLU A 351 -9.76 5.03 12.05
C GLU A 351 -9.03 5.03 13.40
N ALA A 352 -7.69 4.92 13.39
CA ALA A 352 -6.83 4.98 14.56
C ALA A 352 -5.35 5.19 14.17
N TRP A 353 -4.60 6.01 14.92
CA TRP A 353 -3.11 6.07 14.94
C TRP A 353 -2.43 5.90 13.56
N GLY A 354 -2.96 6.57 12.55
CA GLY A 354 -2.34 6.73 11.24
C GLY A 354 -2.62 5.61 10.23
N THR A 355 -3.16 4.46 10.62
CA THR A 355 -3.51 3.41 9.64
C THR A 355 -4.90 3.64 9.04
N TRP A 356 -5.06 3.26 7.78
CA TRP A 356 -6.37 3.13 7.14
C TRP A 356 -6.85 1.68 7.20
N HIS A 357 -8.10 1.45 6.78
CA HIS A 357 -8.88 0.22 6.99
C HIS A 357 -8.30 -1.03 6.29
N ASN A 358 -7.30 -0.91 5.40
CA ASN A 358 -6.59 -2.00 4.73
C ASN A 358 -5.08 -1.72 4.61
N GLU A 359 -4.27 -2.70 4.19
CA GLU A 359 -2.84 -2.52 3.99
C GLU A 359 -2.48 -1.61 2.79
N ILE A 360 -3.23 -1.66 1.68
CA ILE A 360 -2.92 -0.88 0.45
C ILE A 360 -3.10 0.62 0.68
N GLY A 361 -4.27 1.03 1.15
CA GLY A 361 -4.64 2.38 1.50
C GLY A 361 -3.90 2.90 2.72
N THR A 362 -3.26 2.02 3.52
CA THR A 362 -2.26 2.48 4.51
C THR A 362 -0.90 2.75 3.88
N ALA A 363 -0.53 2.00 2.84
CA ALA A 363 0.76 2.11 2.18
C ALA A 363 0.86 3.27 1.18
N ASN A 364 -0.22 3.55 0.44
CA ASN A 364 -0.34 4.74 -0.42
C ASN A 364 -0.54 5.98 0.45
#